data_AF-A0AAI8AUJ7-F1
#
_entry.id   AF-A0AAI8AUJ7-F1
#
_cell.length_a   1.000
_cell.length_b   1.000
_cell.length_c   1.000
_cell.angle_alpha   90.00
_cell.angle_beta   90.00
_cell.angle_gamma   90.00
#
_symmetry.space_group_name_H-M   'P 1'
#
loop_
_entity.id
_entity.type
_entity.pdbx_description
1 polymer ?
#
loop_
_entity_poly.entity_id
_entity_poly.type
_entity_poly.pdbx_seq_one_letter_code
_entity_poly.pdbx_strand_id
1 'polypeptide(L)'
;MRFLALCVFHHQGKILVNVFDDPATGQTLCRPLGGGIEFGELGRDAIAREITEELGQPISDVHLLGTLESLFTYAGKPGHEIVQVYDARFDDASLYRQAWLAGQETDGSAFRARWCDSADLAGIGPLVPQGLQALLRDLSLLG
;
A
#
# COMPACT_ATOMS: atom_id res chain seq x y z
N MET A 1 0.19 0.99 -19.32
CA MET A 1 1.25 0.75 -18.33
C MET A 1 1.34 1.96 -17.43
N ARG A 2 1.39 1.77 -16.10
CA ARG A 2 1.54 2.82 -15.09
C ARG A 2 2.74 2.52 -14.20
N PHE A 3 3.38 3.56 -13.66
CA PHE A 3 4.42 3.44 -12.65
C PHE A 3 3.85 3.89 -11.30
N LEU A 4 4.02 3.06 -10.28
CA LEU A 4 3.50 3.33 -8.94
C LEU A 4 4.58 3.16 -7.89
N ALA A 5 4.39 3.86 -6.79
CA ALA A 5 5.10 3.63 -5.55
C ALA A 5 4.09 3.27 -4.47
N LEU A 6 4.30 2.14 -3.79
CA LEU A 6 3.50 1.73 -2.62
C LEU A 6 4.38 1.63 -1.38
N CYS A 7 3.86 2.03 -0.22
CA CYS A 7 4.56 1.96 1.05
C CYS A 7 3.83 1.02 2.02
N VAL A 8 4.55 0.04 2.56
CA VAL A 8 3.94 -1.01 3.41
C VAL A 8 3.79 -0.59 4.87
N PHE A 9 4.62 0.33 5.35
CA PHE A 9 4.75 0.70 6.77
C PHE A 9 4.77 -0.54 7.66
N HIS A 10 5.92 -1.18 7.81
CA HIS A 10 6.01 -2.36 8.66
C HIS A 10 6.13 -1.98 10.14
N HIS A 11 5.31 -2.63 10.99
CA HIS A 11 5.41 -2.51 12.45
C HIS A 11 4.99 -3.80 13.16
N GLN A 12 5.90 -4.40 13.93
CA GLN A 12 5.62 -5.58 14.77
C GLN A 12 4.96 -6.76 14.00
N GLY A 13 5.44 -7.06 12.79
CA GLY A 13 4.91 -8.13 11.96
C GLY A 13 3.58 -7.79 11.27
N LYS A 14 3.17 -6.53 11.30
CA LYS A 14 2.01 -5.99 10.59
C LYS A 14 2.44 -4.99 9.54
N ILE A 15 1.62 -4.84 8.51
CA ILE A 15 1.71 -3.78 7.50
C ILE A 15 0.42 -2.97 7.47
N LEU A 16 0.50 -1.74 6.99
CA LEU A 16 -0.66 -0.87 6.83
C LEU A 16 -1.25 -1.04 5.41
N VAL A 17 -2.53 -1.43 5.33
CA VAL A 17 -3.23 -1.65 4.05
C VAL A 17 -4.59 -0.98 4.01
N ASN A 18 -4.94 -0.41 2.86
CA ASN A 18 -6.32 -0.11 2.51
C ASN A 18 -7.03 -1.41 2.08
N VAL A 19 -8.30 -1.56 2.47
CA VAL A 19 -9.14 -2.72 2.16
C VAL A 19 -10.34 -2.23 1.35
N PHE A 20 -10.52 -2.76 0.15
CA PHE A 20 -11.55 -2.33 -0.78
C PHE A 20 -12.06 -3.51 -1.63
N ASP A 21 -13.27 -3.39 -2.14
CA ASP A 21 -13.87 -4.42 -2.99
C ASP A 21 -13.66 -4.09 -4.48
N ASP A 22 -13.32 -5.09 -5.28
CA ASP A 22 -13.43 -4.98 -6.73
C ASP A 22 -14.90 -4.87 -7.12
N PRO A 23 -15.35 -3.76 -7.72
CA PRO A 23 -16.77 -3.53 -8.00
C PRO A 23 -17.32 -4.47 -9.08
N ALA A 24 -16.47 -5.12 -9.89
CA ALA A 24 -16.90 -6.06 -10.92
C ALA A 24 -17.04 -7.49 -10.40
N THR A 25 -16.20 -7.91 -9.45
CA THR A 25 -16.18 -9.30 -8.94
C THR A 25 -16.77 -9.43 -7.54
N GLY A 26 -16.85 -8.33 -6.79
CA GLY A 26 -17.18 -8.33 -5.36
C GLY A 26 -16.07 -8.89 -4.47
N GLN A 27 -14.88 -9.16 -5.02
CA GLN A 27 -13.75 -9.67 -4.24
C GLN A 27 -13.13 -8.55 -3.41
N THR A 28 -12.99 -8.76 -2.10
CA THR A 28 -12.23 -7.87 -1.23
C THR A 28 -10.72 -8.04 -1.46
N LEU A 29 -10.01 -6.93 -1.59
CA LEU A 29 -8.58 -6.83 -1.86
C LEU A 29 -7.90 -6.00 -0.77
N CYS A 30 -6.63 -6.29 -0.50
CA CYS A 30 -5.78 -5.52 0.40
C CYS A 30 -4.65 -4.88 -0.40
N ARG A 31 -4.40 -3.57 -0.24
CA ARG A 31 -3.29 -2.88 -0.89
C ARG A 31 -2.61 -1.90 0.07
N PRO A 32 -1.27 -1.83 0.11
CA PRO A 32 -0.59 -0.75 0.82
C PRO A 32 -0.93 0.62 0.23
N LEU A 33 -0.65 1.67 1.00
CA LEU A 33 -0.90 3.06 0.60
C LEU A 33 0.14 3.56 -0.40
N GLY A 34 -0.18 4.67 -1.05
CA GLY A 34 0.63 5.27 -2.11
C GLY A 34 -0.08 5.23 -3.46
N GLY A 35 0.58 5.76 -4.48
CA GLY A 35 -0.06 6.04 -5.75
C GLY A 35 0.87 6.12 -6.93
N GLY A 36 0.51 6.97 -7.88
CA GLY A 36 1.21 7.11 -9.16
C GLY A 36 2.53 7.85 -8.98
N ILE A 37 3.56 7.42 -9.69
CA ILE A 37 4.78 8.22 -9.84
C ILE A 37 4.56 9.17 -11.02
N GLU A 38 4.67 10.47 -10.78
CA GLU A 38 4.50 11.49 -11.81
C GLU A 38 5.73 11.60 -12.74
N PHE A 39 5.53 12.20 -13.91
CA PHE A 39 6.65 12.42 -14.84
C PHE A 39 7.68 13.39 -14.23
N GLY A 40 8.93 12.92 -14.09
CA GLY A 40 10.01 13.69 -13.47
C GLY A 40 10.08 13.52 -11.94
N GLU A 41 9.22 12.71 -11.35
CA GLU A 41 9.21 12.40 -9.91
C GLU A 41 9.97 11.10 -9.62
N LEU A 42 10.66 11.05 -8.48
CA LEU A 42 11.25 9.81 -7.97
C LEU A 42 10.24 9.05 -7.12
N GLY A 43 10.25 7.72 -7.15
CA GLY A 43 9.26 6.92 -6.41
C GLY A 43 9.24 7.20 -4.90
N ARG A 44 10.39 7.46 -4.27
CA ARG A 44 10.45 7.85 -2.84
C ARG A 44 9.76 9.20 -2.56
N ASP A 45 9.82 10.13 -3.50
CA ASP A 45 9.22 11.46 -3.38
C ASP A 45 7.70 11.34 -3.62
N ALA A 46 7.30 10.45 -4.54
CA ALA A 46 5.90 10.07 -4.75
C ALA A 46 5.29 9.48 -3.46
N ILE A 47 5.98 8.58 -2.75
CA ILE A 47 5.49 8.06 -1.46
C ILE A 47 5.28 9.20 -0.44
N ALA A 48 6.23 10.13 -0.31
CA ALA A 48 6.08 11.23 0.64
C ALA A 48 4.89 12.14 0.28
N ARG A 49 4.69 12.44 -1.01
CA ARG A 49 3.54 13.20 -1.51
C ARG A 49 2.24 12.47 -1.24
N GLU A 50 2.09 11.24 -1.71
CA GLU A 50 0.86 10.45 -1.61
C GLU A 50 0.42 10.28 -0.15
N ILE A 51 1.35 9.97 0.76
CA ILE A 51 1.01 9.79 2.18
C ILE A 51 0.62 11.11 2.84
N THR A 52 1.19 12.23 2.39
CA THR A 52 0.76 13.56 2.82
C THR A 52 -0.65 13.88 2.31
N GLU A 53 -0.95 13.55 1.05
CA GLU A 53 -2.27 13.76 0.44
C GLU A 53 -3.35 12.88 1.08
N GLU A 54 -3.06 11.59 1.25
CA GLU A 54 -4.01 10.59 1.75
C GLU A 54 -4.25 10.69 3.26
N LEU A 55 -3.19 10.89 4.06
CA LEU A 55 -3.25 10.81 5.53
C LEU A 55 -2.88 12.11 6.25
N GLY A 56 -2.31 13.10 5.54
CA GLY A 56 -1.78 14.32 6.17
C GLY A 56 -0.62 14.05 7.13
N GLN A 57 0.13 12.96 6.94
CA GLN A 57 1.20 12.54 7.86
C GLN A 57 2.58 12.68 7.23
N PRO A 58 3.54 13.30 7.92
CA PRO A 58 4.93 13.26 7.52
C PRO A 58 5.54 11.88 7.78
N ILE A 59 6.50 11.50 6.94
CA ILE A 59 7.20 10.23 7.02
C ILE A 59 8.72 10.43 6.87
N SER A 60 9.46 9.46 7.39
CA SER A 60 10.91 9.38 7.35
C SER A 60 11.40 7.97 7.03
N ASP A 61 12.72 7.80 6.86
CA ASP A 61 13.38 6.51 6.60
C ASP A 61 12.81 5.73 5.39
N VAL A 62 12.38 6.46 4.35
CA VAL A 62 11.84 5.86 3.12
C VAL A 62 12.93 5.10 2.38
N HIS A 63 12.74 3.79 2.20
CA HIS A 63 13.70 2.93 1.50
C HIS A 63 13.01 1.86 0.65
N LEU A 64 13.63 1.49 -0.47
CA LEU A 64 13.09 0.55 -1.44
C LEU A 64 13.26 -0.89 -0.93
N LEU A 65 12.18 -1.65 -0.90
CA LEU A 65 12.16 -3.09 -0.63
C LEU A 65 12.32 -3.91 -1.91
N GLY A 66 11.72 -3.47 -3.02
CA GLY A 66 11.77 -4.19 -4.28
C GLY A 66 10.95 -3.53 -5.38
N THR A 67 10.98 -4.11 -6.57
CA THR A 67 10.13 -3.70 -7.70
C THR A 67 9.38 -4.91 -8.24
N LEU A 68 8.09 -4.72 -8.50
CA LEU A 68 7.17 -5.72 -9.00
C LEU A 68 6.60 -5.28 -10.35
N GLU A 69 6.37 -6.23 -11.24
CA GLU A 69 5.55 -6.04 -12.44
C GLU A 69 4.25 -6.83 -12.24
N SER A 70 3.11 -6.15 -12.38
CA SER A 70 1.80 -6.73 -12.10
C SER A 70 0.85 -6.53 -13.27
N LEU A 71 0.31 -7.65 -13.76
CA LEU A 71 -0.79 -7.72 -14.73
C LEU A 71 -2.04 -8.20 -14.00
N PHE A 72 -3.14 -7.45 -14.10
CA PHE A 72 -4.37 -7.77 -13.38
C PHE A 72 -5.60 -7.25 -14.11
N THR A 73 -6.79 -7.58 -13.60
CA THR A 73 -8.05 -6.98 -14.02
C THR A 73 -8.72 -6.40 -12.79
N TYR A 74 -9.17 -5.14 -12.86
CA TYR A 74 -9.90 -4.48 -11.78
C TYR A 74 -11.08 -3.71 -12.37
N ALA A 75 -12.26 -3.79 -11.75
CA ALA A 75 -13.48 -3.17 -12.27
C ALA A 75 -13.75 -3.55 -13.75
N GLY A 76 -13.41 -4.79 -14.12
CA GLY A 76 -13.55 -5.32 -15.48
C GLY A 76 -12.54 -4.78 -16.51
N LYS A 77 -11.54 -3.99 -16.09
CA LYS A 77 -10.54 -3.39 -17.00
C LYS A 77 -9.14 -3.98 -16.75
N PRO A 78 -8.38 -4.31 -17.81
CA PRO A 78 -7.01 -4.79 -17.66
C PRO A 78 -6.11 -3.67 -17.14
N GLY A 79 -5.25 -4.01 -16.18
CA GLY A 79 -4.23 -3.17 -15.58
C GLY A 79 -2.83 -3.75 -15.83
N HIS A 80 -1.86 -2.85 -16.02
CA HIS A 80 -0.44 -3.20 -16.11
C HIS A 80 0.37 -2.13 -15.39
N GLU A 81 1.03 -2.56 -14.31
CA GLU A 81 1.73 -1.68 -13.38
C GLU A 81 3.17 -2.16 -13.17
N ILE A 82 4.10 -1.22 -13.13
CA ILE A 82 5.43 -1.39 -12.55
C ILE A 82 5.38 -0.69 -11.18
N VAL A 83 5.56 -1.46 -10.11
CA VAL A 83 5.33 -1.02 -8.74
C VAL A 83 6.65 -1.07 -7.96
N GLN A 84 7.12 0.08 -7.52
CA GLN A 84 8.18 0.16 -6.52
C GLN A 84 7.57 0.02 -5.13
N VAL A 85 8.07 -0.92 -4.34
CA VAL A 85 7.58 -1.19 -2.99
C VAL A 85 8.58 -0.62 -2.00
N TYR A 86 8.11 0.23 -1.11
CA TYR A 86 8.89 0.92 -0.09
C TYR A 86 8.44 0.51 1.30
N ASP A 87 9.33 0.72 2.27
CA ASP A 87 8.98 0.84 3.68
C ASP A 87 9.44 2.22 4.20
N ALA A 88 8.74 2.71 5.21
CA ALA A 88 8.95 4.03 5.80
C ALA A 88 8.42 4.07 7.23
N ARG A 89 8.74 5.16 7.93
CA ARG A 89 8.24 5.43 9.28
C ARG A 89 7.36 6.65 9.29
N PHE A 90 6.24 6.58 10.00
CA PHE A 90 5.51 7.77 10.41
C PHE A 90 6.31 8.48 11.50
N ASP A 91 6.42 9.80 11.39
CA ASP A 91 7.08 10.60 12.42
C ASP A 91 6.24 10.64 13.71
N ASP A 92 4.91 10.56 13.60
CA ASP A 92 4.03 10.38 14.74
C ASP A 92 3.92 8.89 15.15
N ALA A 93 4.67 8.53 16.18
CA ALA A 93 4.65 7.19 16.75
C ALA A 93 3.28 6.78 17.32
N SER A 94 2.35 7.72 17.56
CA SER A 94 1.01 7.42 18.08
C SER A 94 0.18 6.61 17.09
N LEU A 95 0.42 6.75 15.78
CA LEU A 95 -0.32 6.10 14.70
C LEU A 95 -0.19 4.57 14.75
N TYR A 96 0.96 4.05 15.18
CA TYR A 96 1.20 2.61 15.31
C TYR A 96 0.38 1.93 16.42
N ARG A 97 -0.21 2.71 17.34
CA ARG A 97 -1.10 2.19 18.39
C ARG A 97 -2.56 2.22 17.98
N GLN A 98 -2.89 2.85 16.86
CA GLN A 98 -4.26 2.94 16.37
C GLN A 98 -4.64 1.65 15.66
N ALA A 99 -5.91 1.23 15.78
CA ALA A 99 -6.39 0.04 15.09
C ALA A 99 -6.50 0.25 13.57
N TRP A 100 -6.72 1.50 13.15
CA TRP A 100 -6.84 1.93 11.77
C TRP A 100 -6.51 3.41 11.66
N LEU A 101 -6.12 3.85 10.46
CA LEU A 101 -5.88 5.26 10.12
C LEU A 101 -6.97 5.73 9.15
N ALA A 102 -7.50 6.93 9.39
CA ALA A 102 -8.42 7.59 8.46
C ALA A 102 -7.63 8.21 7.31
N GLY A 103 -8.07 7.97 6.08
CA GLY A 103 -7.48 8.61 4.90
C GLY A 103 -8.53 9.11 3.92
N GLN A 104 -8.06 9.82 2.90
CA GLN A 104 -8.86 10.31 1.79
C GLN A 104 -8.23 9.89 0.46
N GLU A 105 -9.02 9.32 -0.44
CA GLU A 105 -8.62 9.09 -1.82
C GLU A 105 -8.52 10.43 -2.57
N THR A 106 -7.91 10.42 -3.75
CA THR A 106 -7.75 11.63 -4.58
C THR A 106 -9.09 12.31 -4.95
N ASP A 107 -10.19 11.55 -4.99
CA ASP A 107 -11.53 12.09 -5.26
C ASP A 107 -12.26 12.62 -4.00
N GLY A 108 -11.59 12.59 -2.85
CA GLY A 108 -12.10 13.03 -1.56
C GLY A 108 -12.94 11.97 -0.83
N SER A 109 -13.10 10.77 -1.40
CA SER A 109 -13.77 9.67 -0.71
C SER A 109 -12.93 9.20 0.49
N ALA A 110 -13.59 8.95 1.61
CA ALA A 110 -12.90 8.51 2.83
C ALA A 110 -12.61 7.01 2.77
N PHE A 111 -11.40 6.62 3.19
CA PHE A 111 -11.03 5.23 3.37
C PHE A 111 -10.46 4.98 4.78
N ARG A 112 -10.27 3.70 5.12
CA ARG A 112 -9.64 3.29 6.37
C ARG A 112 -8.52 2.30 6.10
N ALA A 113 -7.30 2.71 6.38
CA ALA A 113 -6.16 1.81 6.37
C ALA A 113 -6.06 1.04 7.69
N ARG A 114 -5.75 -0.25 7.63
CA ARG A 114 -5.71 -1.16 8.78
C ARG A 114 -4.33 -1.79 8.89
N TRP A 115 -3.87 -1.95 10.13
CA TRP A 115 -2.67 -2.73 10.43
C TRP A 115 -3.01 -4.22 10.41
N CYS A 116 -2.46 -4.96 9.44
CA CYS A 116 -2.76 -6.36 9.22
C CYS A 116 -1.50 -7.22 9.29
N ASP A 117 -1.57 -8.33 10.02
CA ASP A 117 -0.59 -9.41 9.92
C ASP A 117 -0.98 -10.44 8.83
N SER A 118 -0.18 -11.49 8.70
CA SER A 118 -0.40 -12.56 7.71
C SER A 118 -1.73 -13.31 7.92
N ALA A 119 -2.17 -13.49 9.17
CA ALA A 119 -3.43 -14.18 9.47
C ALA A 119 -4.64 -13.29 9.16
N ASP A 120 -4.55 -11.99 9.48
CA ASP A 120 -5.55 -10.99 9.09
C ASP A 120 -5.73 -10.99 7.57
N LEU A 121 -4.63 -10.90 6.81
CA LEU A 121 -4.65 -10.87 5.35
C LEU A 121 -5.27 -12.15 4.75
N ALA A 122 -4.91 -13.32 5.29
CA ALA A 122 -5.48 -14.60 4.85
C ALA A 122 -7.00 -14.68 5.07
N GLY A 123 -7.54 -13.97 6.08
CA GLY A 123 -8.96 -13.89 6.36
C GLY A 123 -9.72 -12.81 5.56
N ILE A 124 -9.03 -11.78 5.04
CA ILE A 124 -9.65 -10.66 4.33
C ILE A 124 -9.66 -10.90 2.81
N GLY A 125 -8.48 -11.13 2.22
CA GLY A 125 -8.35 -11.14 0.77
C GLY A 125 -6.90 -11.04 0.30
N PRO A 126 -6.65 -11.24 -1.00
CA PRO A 126 -5.30 -11.21 -1.54
C PRO A 126 -4.66 -9.84 -1.37
N LEU A 127 -3.37 -9.86 -1.03
CA LEU A 127 -2.51 -8.68 -1.02
C LEU A 127 -2.05 -8.37 -2.45
N VAL A 128 -2.40 -7.19 -2.94
CA VAL A 128 -2.03 -6.70 -4.28
C VAL A 128 -1.00 -5.57 -4.19
N PRO A 129 -0.11 -5.40 -5.18
CA PRO A 129 -0.01 -6.13 -6.45
C PRO A 129 0.43 -7.59 -6.30
N GLN A 130 0.25 -8.38 -7.37
CA GLN A 130 0.73 -9.76 -7.42
C GLN A 130 2.24 -9.81 -7.11
N GLY A 131 2.64 -10.76 -6.26
CA GLY A 131 4.03 -10.91 -5.84
C GLY A 131 4.39 -10.15 -4.56
N LEU A 132 3.56 -9.20 -4.10
CA LEU A 132 3.86 -8.43 -2.89
C LEU A 132 3.96 -9.32 -1.64
N GLN A 133 3.04 -10.27 -1.46
CA GLN A 133 3.10 -11.18 -0.31
C GLN A 133 4.39 -12.03 -0.29
N ALA A 134 4.85 -12.49 -1.46
CA ALA A 134 6.10 -13.24 -1.57
C ALA A 134 7.31 -12.37 -1.23
N LEU A 135 7.36 -11.15 -1.79
CA LEU A 135 8.42 -10.18 -1.48
C LEU A 135 8.53 -9.90 0.03
N LEU A 136 7.39 -9.68 0.70
CA LEU A 136 7.38 -9.38 2.13
C LEU A 136 7.77 -10.59 3.00
N ARG A 137 7.45 -11.81 2.55
CA ARG A 137 7.89 -13.04 3.21
C ARG A 137 9.40 -13.24 3.09
N ASP A 138 9.96 -13.03 1.90
CA ASP A 138 11.40 -13.17 1.65
C ASP A 138 12.21 -12.19 2.51
N LEU A 139 11.64 -11.01 2.76
CA LEU A 139 12.21 -9.98 3.64
C LEU A 139 11.89 -10.18 5.13
N SER A 140 11.16 -11.24 5.50
CA SER A 140 10.71 -11.53 6.87
C SER A 140 9.89 -10.40 7.52
N LEU A 141 9.16 -9.63 6.70
CA LEU A 141 8.27 -8.55 7.15
C LEU A 141 6.84 -9.05 7.41
N LEU A 142 6.45 -10.16 6.78
CA LEU A 142 5.21 -10.89 7.04
C LEU A 142 5.52 -12.39 7.14
N GLY A 143 5.07 -13.00 8.24
CA GLY A 143 5.25 -14.44 8.54
C GLY A 143 4.40 -15.37 7.68
#